data_AF-A0A6B8TH47-F1
#
_entry.id   AF-A0A6B8TH47-F1
#
_cell.length_a   1.000
_cell.length_b   1.000
_cell.length_c   1.000
_cell.angle_alpha   90.00
_cell.angle_beta   90.00
_cell.angle_gamma   90.00
#
_symmetry.space_group_name_H-M   'P 1'
#
loop_
_entity.id
_entity.type
_entity.pdbx_description
1 polymer ?
#
loop_
_entity_poly.entity_id
_entity_poly.type
_entity_poly.pdbx_seq_one_letter_code
_entity_poly.pdbx_strand_id
1 'polypeptide(L)'
;MPRPAGWIAPGRRTGTMSANTPVDLHRAHRAAKALRLRLNGATYRDIADALDVSPGTVHADITRALANIPRPAADALRELEVTRLDALQLACWDDATAGNLAAIDRCVKIIDRRARLLGLDAPQQVQLATADVDLDATVERIMRVVDAATTTATTEARPD
;
A
#
# COMPACT_ATOMS: atom_id res chain seq x y z
N MET A 1 49.97 -17.12 -2.58
CA MET A 1 49.97 -17.87 -1.31
C MET A 1 48.66 -18.66 -1.18
N PRO A 2 48.68 -19.97 -0.92
CA PRO A 2 47.47 -20.77 -0.75
C PRO A 2 46.85 -20.53 0.64
N ARG A 3 45.51 -20.50 0.71
CA ARG A 3 44.77 -20.30 1.97
C ARG A 3 44.84 -21.59 2.82
N PRO A 4 44.98 -21.51 4.16
CA PRO A 4 45.11 -22.69 5.01
C PRO A 4 43.80 -23.49 5.09
N ALA A 5 43.94 -24.82 5.13
CA ALA A 5 42.84 -25.76 5.33
C ALA A 5 42.18 -25.53 6.69
N GLY A 6 40.93 -25.06 6.68
CA GLY A 6 40.15 -24.79 7.91
C GLY A 6 39.39 -23.45 7.91
N TRP A 7 39.57 -22.59 6.90
CA TRP A 7 38.78 -21.36 6.83
C TRP A 7 37.33 -21.62 6.38
N ILE A 8 36.40 -21.52 7.33
CA ILE A 8 34.96 -21.51 7.08
C ILE A 8 34.56 -20.04 6.91
N ALA A 9 34.04 -19.67 5.73
CA ALA A 9 33.53 -18.34 5.46
C ALA A 9 32.41 -17.98 6.46
N PRO A 10 32.31 -16.73 6.97
CA PRO A 10 31.17 -16.34 7.80
C PRO A 10 29.90 -16.50 6.96
N GLY A 11 29.08 -17.48 7.35
CA GLY A 11 27.82 -17.77 6.68
C GLY A 11 26.98 -16.50 6.60
N ARG A 12 26.43 -16.22 5.40
CA ARG A 12 25.40 -15.20 5.25
C ARG A 12 24.33 -15.50 6.28
N ARG A 13 24.11 -14.55 7.20
CA ARG A 13 22.97 -14.56 8.11
C ARG A 13 21.71 -14.52 7.24
N THR A 14 21.18 -15.69 6.87
CA THR A 14 19.80 -15.80 6.41
C THR A 14 18.93 -15.60 7.63
N GLY A 15 18.75 -14.34 7.99
CA GLY A 15 17.69 -13.94 8.90
C GLY A 15 16.38 -14.26 8.22
N THR A 16 15.84 -15.45 8.43
CA THR A 16 14.39 -15.64 8.42
C THR A 16 13.86 -14.72 9.51
N MET A 17 13.46 -13.50 9.13
CA MET A 17 12.68 -12.65 10.02
C MET A 17 11.43 -13.45 10.36
N SER A 18 11.42 -13.99 11.58
CA SER A 18 10.29 -14.67 12.16
C SER A 18 9.06 -13.82 11.92
N ALA A 19 8.02 -14.41 11.31
CA ALA A 19 6.76 -13.77 10.95
C ALA A 19 5.92 -13.33 12.17
N ASN A 20 6.57 -12.99 13.28
CA ASN A 20 5.96 -12.71 14.56
C ASN A 20 6.86 -11.80 15.43
N THR A 21 7.41 -10.73 14.85
CA THR A 21 8.10 -9.73 15.68
C THR A 21 7.07 -8.95 16.52
N PRO A 22 7.42 -8.46 17.73
CA PRO A 22 6.50 -7.67 18.55
C PRO A 22 5.89 -6.46 17.81
N VAL A 23 6.66 -5.86 16.89
CA VAL A 23 6.22 -4.75 16.03
C VAL A 23 5.11 -5.19 15.06
N ASP A 24 5.20 -6.41 14.52
CA ASP A 24 4.18 -6.96 13.63
C ASP A 24 2.88 -7.26 14.39
N LEU A 25 2.98 -7.78 15.61
CA LEU A 25 1.83 -8.04 16.48
C LEU A 25 1.11 -6.75 16.88
N HIS A 26 1.84 -5.71 17.30
CA HIS A 26 1.25 -4.40 17.61
C HIS A 26 0.55 -3.79 16.39
N ARG A 27 1.17 -3.90 15.21
CA ARG A 27 0.59 -3.42 13.95
C ARG A 27 -0.66 -4.20 13.57
N ALA A 28 -0.65 -5.53 13.71
CA ALA A 28 -1.80 -6.37 13.44
C ALA A 28 -2.97 -6.07 14.41
N HIS A 29 -2.67 -5.88 15.70
CA HIS A 29 -3.66 -5.53 16.71
C HIS A 29 -4.30 -4.16 16.44
N ARG A 30 -3.48 -3.16 16.09
CA ARG A 30 -3.97 -1.82 15.70
C ARG A 30 -4.86 -1.89 14.46
N ALA A 31 -4.44 -2.65 13.45
CA ALA A 31 -5.21 -2.86 12.23
C ALA A 31 -6.56 -3.54 12.49
N ALA A 32 -6.60 -4.57 13.33
CA ALA A 32 -7.84 -5.22 13.74
C ALA A 32 -8.78 -4.27 14.50
N LYS A 33 -8.22 -3.43 15.40
CA LYS A 33 -9.00 -2.43 16.14
C LYS A 33 -9.56 -1.34 15.23
N ALA A 34 -8.75 -0.83 14.30
CA ALA A 34 -9.18 0.15 13.30
C ALA A 34 -10.33 -0.39 12.43
N LEU A 35 -10.23 -1.65 11.99
CA LEU A 35 -11.29 -2.29 11.23
C LEU A 35 -12.58 -2.45 12.04
N ARG A 36 -12.50 -2.89 13.31
CA ARG A 36 -13.69 -3.00 14.18
C ARG A 36 -14.38 -1.67 14.37
N LEU A 37 -13.63 -0.60 14.60
CA LEU A 37 -14.20 0.75 14.70
C LEU A 37 -14.87 1.19 13.39
N ARG A 38 -14.28 0.86 12.24
CA ARG A 38 -14.88 1.16 10.94
C ARG A 38 -16.19 0.41 10.70
N LEU A 39 -16.24 -0.87 11.07
CA LEU A 39 -17.46 -1.69 11.03
C LEU A 39 -18.57 -1.10 11.92
N ASN A 40 -18.21 -0.50 13.04
CA ASN A 40 -19.16 0.15 13.96
C ASN A 40 -19.60 1.57 13.54
N GLY A 41 -19.16 2.09 12.39
CA GLY A 41 -19.61 3.40 11.91
C GLY A 41 -18.62 4.56 12.04
N ALA A 42 -17.48 4.36 12.70
CA ALA A 42 -16.52 5.44 12.89
C ALA A 42 -15.92 5.91 11.56
N THR A 43 -15.71 7.22 11.41
CA THR A 43 -15.00 7.79 10.25
C THR A 43 -13.50 7.53 10.37
N TYR A 44 -12.75 7.66 9.27
CA TYR A 44 -11.28 7.55 9.30
C TYR A 44 -10.64 8.54 10.27
N ARG A 45 -11.26 9.72 10.45
CA ARG A 45 -10.81 10.74 11.38
C ARG A 45 -11.06 10.34 12.82
N ASP A 46 -12.26 9.87 13.14
CA ASP A 46 -12.59 9.41 14.50
C ASP A 46 -11.70 8.24 14.92
N ILE A 47 -11.38 7.35 13.97
CA ILE A 47 -10.47 6.21 14.21
C ILE A 47 -9.03 6.69 14.41
N ALA A 48 -8.59 7.68 13.64
CA ALA A 48 -7.26 8.29 13.77
C ALA A 48 -7.10 8.90 15.16
N ASP A 49 -8.09 9.68 15.59
CA ASP A 49 -8.14 10.32 16.91
C ASP A 49 -8.21 9.26 18.03
N ALA A 50 -9.00 8.20 17.87
CA ALA A 50 -9.15 7.14 18.87
C ALA A 50 -7.94 6.20 19.00
N LEU A 51 -7.08 6.13 17.97
CA LEU A 51 -5.89 5.27 17.93
C LEU A 51 -4.58 6.04 18.01
N ASP A 52 -4.64 7.37 18.12
CA ASP A 52 -3.49 8.27 18.13
C ASP A 52 -2.53 8.05 16.94
N VAL A 53 -3.10 8.01 15.74
CA VAL A 53 -2.36 7.83 14.48
C VAL A 53 -2.90 8.75 13.38
N SER A 54 -2.15 8.92 12.29
CA SER A 54 -2.64 9.69 11.16
C SER A 54 -3.78 8.98 10.41
N PRO A 55 -4.71 9.72 9.75
CA PRO A 55 -5.73 9.12 8.88
C PRO A 55 -5.16 8.25 7.76
N GLY A 56 -3.98 8.59 7.23
CA GLY A 56 -3.27 7.77 6.25
C GLY A 56 -2.83 6.43 6.81
N THR A 57 -2.39 6.42 8.08
CA THR A 57 -2.03 5.18 8.79
C THR A 57 -3.26 4.32 9.07
N VAL A 58 -4.42 4.92 9.38
CA VAL A 58 -5.70 4.20 9.52
C VAL A 58 -6.08 3.52 8.21
N HIS A 59 -6.02 4.24 7.10
CA HIS A 59 -6.32 3.69 5.78
C HIS A 59 -5.44 2.48 5.46
N ALA A 60 -4.12 2.60 5.64
CA ALA A 60 -3.17 1.51 5.38
C ALA A 60 -3.43 0.29 6.29
N ASP A 61 -3.80 0.53 7.54
CA ASP A 61 -4.10 -0.52 8.50
C ASP A 61 -5.40 -1.26 8.21
N ILE A 62 -6.48 -0.54 7.90
CA ILE A 62 -7.75 -1.12 7.47
C ILE A 62 -7.53 -1.93 6.19
N THR A 63 -6.78 -1.38 5.22
CA THR A 63 -6.45 -2.07 3.97
C THR A 63 -5.71 -3.39 4.23
N ARG A 64 -4.72 -3.38 5.12
CA ARG A 64 -3.96 -4.58 5.52
C ARG A 64 -4.83 -5.59 6.28
N ALA A 65 -5.68 -5.12 7.19
CA ALA A 65 -6.61 -5.97 7.91
C ALA A 65 -7.56 -6.68 6.94
N LEU A 66 -8.11 -5.94 5.97
CA LEU A 66 -8.99 -6.51 4.94
C LEU A 66 -8.28 -7.51 4.03
N ALA A 67 -7.01 -7.27 3.68
CA ALA A 67 -6.22 -8.20 2.87
C ALA A 67 -5.95 -9.54 3.58
N ASN A 68 -5.89 -9.53 4.91
CA ASN A 68 -5.61 -10.71 5.75
C ASN A 68 -6.87 -11.40 6.27
N ILE A 69 -8.06 -10.87 5.97
CA ILE A 69 -9.34 -11.45 6.39
C ILE A 69 -9.83 -12.44 5.32
N PRO A 70 -10.32 -13.63 5.71
CA PRO A 70 -10.98 -14.53 4.78
C PRO A 70 -12.09 -13.78 4.03
N ARG A 71 -12.14 -13.91 2.69
CA ARG A 71 -13.09 -13.25 1.76
C ARG A 71 -14.49 -12.91 2.34
N PRO A 72 -15.20 -13.83 3.04
CA PRO A 72 -16.52 -13.54 3.61
C PRO A 72 -16.63 -12.31 4.54
N ALA A 73 -15.59 -11.94 5.30
CA ALA A 73 -15.67 -10.75 6.17
C ALA A 73 -15.26 -9.44 5.48
N ALA A 74 -14.55 -9.51 4.34
CA ALA A 74 -14.38 -8.36 3.45
C ALA A 74 -15.68 -8.03 2.70
N ASP A 75 -16.52 -9.05 2.45
CA ASP A 75 -17.84 -8.90 1.85
C ASP A 75 -18.78 -8.12 2.78
N ALA A 76 -18.78 -8.41 4.09
CA ALA A 76 -19.58 -7.69 5.10
C ALA A 76 -19.28 -6.18 5.16
N LEU A 77 -18.01 -5.77 5.01
CA LEU A 77 -17.67 -4.35 4.93
C LEU A 77 -18.17 -3.73 3.62
N ARG A 78 -18.04 -4.44 2.49
CA ARG A 78 -18.56 -3.96 1.20
C ARG A 78 -20.08 -3.78 1.26
N GLU A 79 -20.82 -4.72 1.84
CA GLU A 79 -22.27 -4.64 2.04
C GLU A 79 -22.67 -3.44 2.92
N LEU A 80 -21.96 -3.21 4.02
CA LEU A 80 -22.21 -2.06 4.90
C LEU A 80 -21.99 -0.73 4.16
N GLU A 81 -20.92 -0.61 3.39
CA GLU A 81 -20.66 0.62 2.62
C GLU A 81 -21.68 0.80 1.49
N VAL A 82 -22.11 -0.27 0.83
CA VAL A 82 -23.21 -0.21 -0.15
C VAL A 82 -24.49 0.29 0.52
N THR A 83 -24.85 -0.23 1.70
CA THR A 83 -26.02 0.21 2.47
C THR A 83 -25.96 1.71 2.81
N ARG A 84 -24.78 2.21 3.19
CA ARG A 84 -24.59 3.65 3.45
C ARG A 84 -24.73 4.49 2.18
N LEU A 85 -24.19 4.01 1.06
CA LEU A 85 -24.33 4.68 -0.23
C LEU A 85 -25.79 4.72 -0.70
N ASP A 86 -26.56 3.65 -0.46
CA ASP A 86 -27.99 3.61 -0.75
C ASP A 86 -28.77 4.65 0.05
N ALA A 87 -28.48 4.78 1.36
CA ALA A 87 -29.08 5.81 2.20
C ALA A 87 -28.73 7.23 1.73
N LEU A 88 -27.48 7.48 1.35
CA LEU A 88 -27.06 8.77 0.81
C LEU A 88 -27.71 9.08 -0.54
N GLN A 89 -27.83 8.08 -1.42
CA GLN A 89 -28.50 8.25 -2.71
C GLN A 89 -29.98 8.57 -2.52
N LEU A 90 -30.66 7.83 -1.64
CA LEU A 90 -32.08 8.07 -1.34
C LEU A 90 -32.31 9.51 -0.88
N ALA A 91 -31.42 10.04 -0.04
CA ALA A 91 -31.53 11.40 0.48
C ALA A 91 -31.40 12.51 -0.57
N CYS A 92 -30.72 12.27 -1.70
CA CYS A 92 -30.55 13.25 -2.77
C CYS A 92 -31.25 12.89 -4.09
N TRP A 93 -31.98 11.77 -4.14
CA TRP A 93 -32.59 11.25 -5.36
C TRP A 93 -33.71 12.15 -5.89
N ASP A 94 -34.61 12.60 -5.02
CA ASP A 94 -35.75 13.43 -5.41
C ASP A 94 -35.28 14.78 -5.97
N ASP A 95 -34.33 15.43 -5.30
CA ASP A 95 -33.73 16.67 -5.78
C ASP A 95 -33.00 16.48 -7.13
N ALA A 96 -32.28 15.36 -7.29
CA ALA A 96 -31.56 15.06 -8.53
C ALA A 96 -32.53 14.84 -9.69
N THR A 97 -33.60 14.07 -9.48
CA THR A 97 -34.62 13.79 -10.50
C THR A 97 -35.50 15.00 -10.81
N ALA A 98 -35.64 15.94 -9.86
CA ALA A 98 -36.25 17.25 -10.08
C ALA A 98 -35.37 18.23 -10.88
N GLY A 99 -34.14 17.85 -11.24
CA GLY A 99 -33.24 18.66 -12.08
C GLY A 99 -32.24 19.54 -11.33
N ASN A 100 -32.08 19.36 -10.02
CA ASN A 100 -31.04 20.06 -9.27
C ASN A 100 -29.66 19.51 -9.65
N LEU A 101 -28.90 20.28 -10.43
CA LEU A 101 -27.57 19.88 -10.92
C LEU A 101 -26.61 19.47 -9.80
N ALA A 102 -26.64 20.15 -8.65
CA ALA A 102 -25.77 19.80 -7.53
C ALA A 102 -26.17 18.48 -6.86
N ALA A 103 -27.45 18.10 -6.89
CA ALA A 103 -27.92 16.80 -6.41
C ALA A 103 -27.60 15.69 -7.43
N ILE A 104 -27.73 15.97 -8.74
CA ILE A 104 -27.31 15.06 -9.82
C ILE A 104 -25.82 14.72 -9.67
N ASP A 105 -24.96 15.72 -9.52
CA ASP A 105 -23.51 15.51 -9.33
C ASP A 105 -23.19 14.62 -8.11
N ARG A 106 -23.94 14.80 -7.02
CA ARG A 106 -23.81 13.96 -5.81
C ARG A 106 -24.29 12.53 -6.07
N CYS A 107 -25.45 12.35 -6.71
CA CYS A 107 -25.98 11.04 -7.10
C CYS A 107 -25.00 10.27 -7.99
N VAL A 108 -24.45 10.92 -9.03
CA VAL A 108 -23.47 10.29 -9.95
C VAL A 108 -22.23 9.84 -9.19
N LYS A 109 -21.69 10.65 -8.27
CA LYS A 109 -20.54 10.27 -7.42
C LYS A 109 -20.84 9.08 -6.52
N ILE A 110 -22.05 9.00 -5.97
CA ILE A 110 -22.48 7.87 -5.13
C ILE A 110 -22.58 6.58 -5.97
N ILE A 111 -23.16 6.68 -7.17
CA ILE A 111 -23.28 5.55 -8.11
C ILE A 111 -21.90 5.06 -8.55
N ASP A 112 -20.99 5.96 -8.93
CA ASP A 112 -19.59 5.61 -9.28
C ASP A 112 -18.89 4.88 -8.11
N ARG A 113 -19.06 5.38 -6.87
CA ARG A 113 -18.47 4.71 -5.71
C ARG A 113 -19.05 3.31 -5.49
N ARG A 114 -20.37 3.12 -5.72
CA ARG A 114 -21.03 1.81 -5.61
C ARG A 114 -20.54 0.85 -6.70
N ALA A 115 -20.43 1.31 -7.94
CA ALA A 115 -19.92 0.51 -9.06
C ALA A 115 -18.50 -0.01 -8.80
N ARG A 116 -17.61 0.85 -8.29
CA ARG A 116 -16.24 0.47 -7.88
C ARG A 116 -16.22 -0.56 -6.76
N LEU A 117 -17.10 -0.43 -5.76
CA LEU A 117 -17.18 -1.37 -4.64
C LEU A 117 -17.71 -2.75 -5.06
N LEU A 118 -18.63 -2.78 -6.03
CA LEU A 118 -19.22 -4.00 -6.55
C LEU A 118 -18.43 -4.62 -7.72
N GLY A 119 -17.40 -3.93 -8.22
CA GLY A 119 -16.62 -4.38 -9.38
C GLY A 119 -17.40 -4.35 -10.69
N LEU A 120 -18.40 -3.46 -10.81
CA LEU A 120 -19.21 -3.29 -12.02
C LEU A 120 -18.51 -2.43 -13.08
N ASP A 121 -17.43 -1.73 -12.69
CA ASP A 121 -16.61 -0.95 -13.62
C ASP A 121 -15.68 -1.87 -14.41
N ALA A 122 -15.62 -1.64 -15.73
CA ALA A 122 -14.61 -2.28 -16.57
C ALA A 122 -13.20 -1.90 -16.07
N PRO A 123 -12.23 -2.83 -16.06
CA PRO A 123 -10.88 -2.52 -15.64
C PRO A 123 -10.32 -1.39 -16.50
N GLN A 124 -10.01 -0.24 -15.88
CA GLN A 124 -9.21 0.79 -16.54
C GLN A 124 -7.86 0.16 -16.86
N GLN A 125 -7.58 -0.05 -18.15
CA GLN A 125 -6.26 -0.47 -18.60
C GLN A 125 -5.27 0.64 -18.24
N VAL A 126 -4.53 0.43 -17.15
CA VAL A 126 -3.41 1.30 -16.80
C VAL A 126 -2.27 0.91 -17.74
N GLN A 127 -2.08 1.69 -18.81
CA GLN A 127 -0.87 1.65 -19.61
C GLN A 127 0.28 2.16 -18.73
N LEU A 128 0.96 1.23 -18.07
CA LEU A 128 2.29 1.49 -17.53
C LEU A 128 3.19 1.70 -18.75
N ALA A 129 3.43 2.96 -19.10
CA ALA A 129 4.54 3.31 -19.97
C ALA A 129 5.81 2.90 -19.23
N THR A 130 6.29 1.69 -19.48
CA THR A 130 7.67 1.34 -19.17
C THR A 130 8.50 2.27 -20.03
N ALA A 131 9.03 3.35 -19.44
CA ALA A 131 10.18 3.99 -20.04
C ALA A 131 11.18 2.85 -20.26
N ASP A 132 11.57 2.64 -21.52
CA ASP A 132 12.55 1.63 -21.90
C ASP A 132 13.88 2.09 -21.31
N VAL A 133 14.08 1.78 -20.03
CA VAL A 133 15.32 2.06 -19.33
C VAL A 133 16.29 1.05 -19.88
N ASP A 134 17.15 1.51 -20.78
CA ASP A 134 18.30 0.76 -21.26
C ASP A 134 19.18 0.42 -20.05
N LEU A 135 18.92 -0.78 -19.52
CA LEU A 135 19.55 -1.31 -18.33
C LEU A 135 21.03 -1.56 -18.62
N ASP A 136 21.37 -1.91 -19.86
CA ASP A 136 22.74 -2.15 -20.30
C ASP A 136 23.55 -0.85 -20.26
N ALA A 137 23.01 0.25 -20.80
CA ALA A 137 23.63 1.56 -20.71
C ALA A 137 23.79 2.06 -19.26
N THR A 138 22.89 1.66 -18.37
CA THR A 138 22.94 2.01 -16.95
C THR A 138 23.98 1.20 -16.20
N VAL A 139 24.09 -0.09 -16.48
CA VAL A 139 25.13 -0.98 -15.96
C VAL A 139 26.50 -0.48 -16.40
N GLU A 140 26.67 -0.14 -17.68
CA GLU A 140 27.94 0.36 -18.20
C GLU A 140 28.38 1.67 -17.50
N ARG A 141 27.42 2.56 -17.23
CA ARG A 141 27.67 3.81 -16.48
C ARG A 141 28.12 3.53 -15.05
N ILE A 142 27.50 2.57 -14.37
CA ILE A 142 27.87 2.19 -13.00
C ILE A 142 29.27 1.57 -12.99
N MET A 143 29.58 0.67 -13.92
CA MET A 143 30.89 0.03 -14.00
C MET A 143 32.00 1.06 -14.25
N ARG A 144 31.78 2.06 -15.11
CA ARG A 144 32.75 3.13 -15.31
C ARG A 144 33.04 3.94 -14.05
N VAL A 145 32.03 4.20 -13.22
CA VAL A 145 32.21 4.92 -11.94
C VAL A 145 32.99 4.08 -10.94
N VAL A 146 32.73 2.78 -10.88
CA VAL A 146 33.47 1.84 -10.03
C VAL A 146 34.94 1.74 -10.47
N ASP A 147 35.21 1.63 -11.77
CA ASP A 147 36.57 1.54 -12.30
C ASP A 147 37.36 2.84 -12.08
N ALA A 148 36.72 4.00 -12.24
CA ALA A 148 37.32 5.29 -11.92
C ALA A 148 37.66 5.40 -10.43
N ALA A 149 36.77 4.97 -9.53
CA ALA A 149 37.00 4.99 -8.09
C ALA A 149 38.11 4.04 -7.63
N THR A 150 38.25 2.88 -8.28
CA THR A 150 39.33 1.91 -7.96
C THR A 150 40.70 2.34 -8.50
N THR A 151 40.73 3.09 -9.60
CA THR A 151 41.97 3.64 -10.18
C THR A 151 42.56 4.74 -9.30
N THR A 152 41.74 5.66 -8.78
CA THR A 152 42.20 6.73 -7.87
C THR A 152 42.79 6.17 -6.56
N ALA A 153 42.24 5.07 -6.05
CA ALA A 153 42.75 4.41 -4.84
C ALA A 153 44.12 3.72 -5.02
N THR A 154 44.51 3.39 -6.26
CA THR A 154 45.78 2.70 -6.54
C THR A 154 46.94 3.68 -6.77
N THR A 155 46.67 4.91 -7.24
CA THR A 155 47.71 5.92 -7.50
C THR A 155 48.24 6.60 -6.24
N GLU A 156 47.49 6.64 -5.13
CA GLU A 156 47.96 7.23 -3.85
C GLU A 156 48.89 6.30 -3.03
N ALA A 157 49.11 5.05 -3.44
CA ALA A 157 49.84 4.05 -2.67
C ALA A 157 51.32 3.84 -3.07
N ARG A 158 52.02 4.86 -3.57
CA ARG A 158 53.49 4.80 -3.76
C ARG A 158 54.22 5.99 -3.11
N PRO A 159 54.67 5.86 -1.84
CA PRO A 159 55.72 6.69 -1.30
C PRO A 159 57.11 6.12 -1.67
N ASP A 160 58.02 7.03 -2.05
CA ASP A 160 59.48 6.96 -2.27
C ASP A 160 60.15 5.61 -2.63
#